data_AF-A0A351AAM4-F1
#
_entry.id   AF-A0A351AAM4-F1
#
_cell.length_a   1.000
_cell.length_b   1.000
_cell.length_c   1.000
_cell.angle_alpha   90.00
_cell.angle_beta   90.00
_cell.angle_gamma   90.00
#
_symmetry.space_group_name_H-M   'P 1'
#
loop_
_entity.id
_entity.type
_entity.pdbx_description
1 polymer ?
#
loop_
_entity_poly.entity_id
_entity_poly.type
_entity_poly.pdbx_seq_one_letter_code
_entity_poly.pdbx_strand_id
1 'polypeptide(L)'
;MNYEIMHGPSFAVARVLLQQGESVRAESGAMASMSPSVEMQSQSGGLGKMFGRILSGESAFQTMFTATHGPGEVVFAPKTPGEVRALT
;
A
#
# COMPACT_ATOMS: atom_id res chain seq x y z
N MET A 1 7.54 -3.41 -11.16
CA MET A 1 6.25 -2.95 -10.61
C MET A 1 5.43 -2.20 -11.65
N ASN A 2 4.29 -2.77 -12.02
CA ASN A 2 3.34 -2.19 -12.97
C ASN A 2 2.14 -1.62 -12.17
N TYR A 3 1.60 -0.47 -12.57
CA TYR A 3 0.48 0.16 -11.88
C TYR A 3 -0.47 0.90 -12.84
N GLU A 4 -1.70 1.07 -12.40
CA GLU A 4 -2.76 1.78 -13.10
C GLU A 4 -3.51 2.70 -12.12
N ILE A 5 -3.73 3.95 -12.51
CA ILE A 5 -4.55 4.90 -11.74
C ILE A 5 -5.94 4.95 -12.37
N MET A 6 -6.96 4.60 -11.60
CA MET A 6 -8.35 4.46 -12.06
C MET A 6 -9.26 5.44 -11.33
N HIS A 7 -10.45 5.72 -11.87
CA HIS A 7 -11.54 6.46 -11.21
C HIS A 7 -11.22 7.91 -10.76
N GLY A 8 -10.15 8.52 -11.30
CA GLY A 8 -9.82 9.93 -11.05
C GLY A 8 -10.72 10.94 -11.78
N PRO A 9 -10.66 12.23 -11.42
CA PRO A 9 -9.74 12.82 -10.44
C PRO A 9 -10.28 12.91 -9.01
N SER A 10 -11.58 12.74 -8.76
CA SER A 10 -12.18 13.00 -7.44
C SER A 10 -12.17 11.81 -6.48
N PHE A 11 -12.06 10.58 -7.01
CA PHE A 11 -12.06 9.34 -6.22
C PHE A 11 -11.05 8.35 -6.81
N ALA A 12 -9.85 8.83 -7.10
CA ALA A 12 -8.84 8.02 -7.76
C ALA A 12 -8.37 6.86 -6.86
N VAL A 13 -8.09 5.72 -7.49
CA VAL A 13 -7.48 4.54 -6.84
C VAL A 13 -6.26 4.11 -7.63
N ALA A 14 -5.28 3.51 -6.96
CA ALA A 14 -4.11 2.91 -7.60
C ALA A 14 -4.21 1.38 -7.54
N ARG A 15 -4.25 0.75 -8.71
CA ARG A 15 -4.13 -0.70 -8.85
C ARG A 15 -2.68 -1.03 -9.15
N VAL A 16 -2.05 -1.82 -8.29
CA VAL A 16 -0.66 -2.26 -8.43
C VAL A 16 -0.64 -3.75 -8.77
N LEU A 17 0.08 -4.10 -9.83
CA LEU A 17 0.29 -5.47 -10.29
C LEU A 17 1.67 -5.93 -9.83
N LEU A 18 1.67 -7.02 -9.06
CA LEU A 18 2.87 -7.66 -8.50
C LEU A 18 3.11 -9.00 -9.19
N GLN A 19 4.33 -9.20 -9.68
CA GLN A 19 4.82 -10.54 -10.00
C GLN A 19 5.13 -11.31 -8.72
N GLN A 20 5.24 -12.64 -8.81
CA GLN A 20 5.60 -13.45 -7.65
C GLN A 20 6.95 -12.97 -7.08
N GLY A 21 6.98 -12.73 -5.77
CA GLY A 21 8.13 -12.19 -5.03
C GLY A 21 8.24 -10.66 -5.04
N GLU A 22 7.46 -9.93 -5.85
CA GLU A 22 7.39 -8.47 -5.75
C GLU A 22 6.59 -8.03 -4.51
N SER A 23 7.02 -6.91 -3.94
CA SER A 23 6.38 -6.30 -2.77
C SER A 23 6.14 -4.81 -2.96
N VAL A 24 5.06 -4.30 -2.39
CA VAL A 24 4.74 -2.87 -2.32
C VAL A 24 4.39 -2.48 -0.89
N ARG A 25 4.79 -1.28 -0.48
CA ARG A 25 4.40 -0.69 0.81
C ARG A 25 3.32 0.34 0.60
N ALA A 26 2.35 0.38 1.51
CA ALA A 26 1.35 1.42 1.57
C ALA A 26 1.10 1.88 3.01
N GLU A 27 0.48 3.05 3.17
CA GLU A 27 -0.02 3.51 4.46
C GLU A 27 -1.05 2.51 5.01
N SER A 28 -1.00 2.24 6.31
CA SER A 28 -1.99 1.37 6.92
C SER A 28 -3.42 1.92 6.73
N GLY A 29 -4.30 1.03 6.27
CA GLY A 29 -5.70 1.35 5.95
C GLY A 29 -5.93 1.92 4.54
N ALA A 30 -4.90 2.04 3.70
CA ALA A 30 -5.08 2.46 2.30
C ALA A 30 -5.56 1.34 1.36
N MET A 31 -5.48 0.07 1.78
CA MET A 31 -5.89 -1.06 0.94
C MET A 31 -7.42 -1.15 0.82
N ALA A 32 -7.91 -1.18 -0.42
CA ALA A 32 -9.31 -1.39 -0.75
C ALA A 32 -9.61 -2.85 -1.10
N SER A 33 -8.70 -3.51 -1.84
CA SER A 33 -8.78 -4.94 -2.15
C SER A 33 -7.39 -5.52 -2.46
N MET A 34 -7.28 -6.85 -2.39
CA MET A 34 -6.07 -7.58 -2.81
C MET A 34 -6.42 -8.97 -3.33
N SER A 35 -5.57 -9.52 -4.21
CA SER A 35 -5.65 -10.91 -4.65
C SER A 35 -5.34 -11.89 -3.49
N PRO A 36 -5.90 -13.10 -3.49
CA PRO A 36 -5.60 -14.12 -2.47
C PRO A 36 -4.15 -14.63 -2.53
N SER A 37 -3.44 -14.38 -3.64
CA SER A 37 -2.02 -14.71 -3.78
C SER A 37 -1.08 -13.75 -3.06
N VAL A 38 -1.60 -12.64 -2.52
CA VAL A 38 -0.84 -11.58 -1.85
C VAL A 38 -0.97 -11.72 -0.34
N GLU A 39 0.18 -11.80 0.34
CA GLU A 39 0.27 -11.74 1.79
C GLU A 39 0.42 -10.29 2.28
N MET A 40 -0.28 -9.98 3.36
CA MET A 40 -0.24 -8.67 4.02
C MET A 40 0.48 -8.78 5.37
N GLN A 41 1.55 -8.00 5.56
CA GLN A 41 2.28 -7.90 6.81
C GLN A 41 2.23 -6.46 7.35
N SER A 42 1.48 -6.24 8.44
CA SER A 42 1.45 -4.94 9.11
C SER A 42 2.68 -4.77 9.99
N GLN A 43 3.48 -3.72 9.77
CA GLN A 43 4.59 -3.38 10.66
C GLN A 43 4.11 -2.51 11.82
N SER A 44 3.28 -3.05 12.69
CA SER A 44 3.01 -2.49 14.02
C SER A 44 4.17 -2.87 14.95
N GLY A 45 5.35 -2.25 14.75
CA GLY A 45 6.46 -2.39 15.69
C GLY A 45 6.01 -1.93 17.08
N GLY A 46 6.38 -2.67 18.14
CA GLY A 46 6.01 -2.34 19.52
C GLY A 46 6.26 -0.87 19.89
N LEU A 47 5.54 -0.37 20.89
CA LEU A 47 5.44 1.05 21.30
C LEU A 47 6.73 1.88 21.11
N GLY A 48 7.91 1.36 21.45
CA GLY A 48 9.19 2.05 21.29
C GLY A 48 9.63 2.31 19.83
N LYS A 49 9.40 1.37 18.90
CA LYS A 49 9.70 1.59 17.47
C LYS A 49 8.72 2.57 16.82
N MET A 50 7.47 2.55 17.28
CA MET A 50 6.44 3.49 16.85
C MET A 50 6.79 4.92 17.29
N PHE A 51 7.21 5.11 18.55
CA PHE A 51 7.61 6.41 19.09
C PHE A 51 8.83 6.99 18.35
N GLY A 52 9.83 6.16 18.05
CA GLY A 52 10.99 6.58 17.26
C GLY A 52 10.62 7.05 15.85
N ARG A 53 9.70 6.36 15.16
CA ARG A 53 9.22 6.75 13.83
C ARG A 53 8.45 8.08 13.84
N ILE A 54 7.58 8.27 14.83
CA ILE A 54 6.85 9.54 15.02
C ILE A 54 7.82 10.71 15.21
N LEU A 55 8.85 10.54 16.06
CA LEU A 55 9.85 11.57 16.30
C LEU A 55 10.72 11.87 15.06
N SER A 56 10.94 10.86 14.20
CA SER A 56 11.64 11.04 12.92
C SER A 56 10.76 11.63 11.80
N GLY A 57 9.46 11.81 12.04
CA GLY A 57 8.51 12.31 11.04
C GLY A 57 8.08 11.29 9.99
N GLU A 58 8.48 10.02 10.12
CA GLU A 58 8.01 8.94 9.24
C GLU A 58 6.62 8.45 9.65
N SER A 59 5.77 8.09 8.66
CA SER A 59 4.46 7.49 8.94
C SER A 59 4.64 6.24 9.80
N ALA A 60 4.10 6.28 11.02
CA ALA A 60 4.31 5.26 12.05
C ALA A 60 3.66 3.90 11.70
N PHE A 61 2.83 3.86 10.65
CA PHE A 61 2.02 2.70 10.27
C PHE A 61 2.11 2.43 8.76
N GLN A 62 3.02 1.54 8.38
CA GLN A 62 3.14 1.01 7.02
C GLN A 62 2.77 -0.47 7.01
N THR A 63 2.09 -0.87 5.93
CA THR A 63 1.74 -2.26 5.64
C THR A 63 2.50 -2.70 4.39
N MET A 64 3.15 -3.85 4.46
CA MET A 64 3.81 -4.50 3.32
C MET A 64 2.86 -5.50 2.68
N PHE A 65 2.79 -5.50 1.36
CA PHE A 65 2.05 -6.47 0.55
C PHE A 65 3.02 -7.20 -0.36
N THR A 66 3.04 -8.52 -0.33
CA THR A 66 3.97 -9.36 -1.10
C THR A 66 3.21 -10.47 -1.82
N ALA A 67 3.45 -10.61 -3.12
CA ALA A 67 2.87 -11.68 -3.93
C ALA A 67 3.62 -13.01 -3.68
N THR A 68 3.16 -13.82 -2.72
CA THR A 68 3.86 -15.05 -2.28
C THR A 68 3.40 -16.30 -3.03
N HIS A 69 2.11 -16.40 -3.34
CA HIS A 69 1.51 -17.59 -3.95
C HIS A 69 1.30 -17.49 -5.47
N GLY A 70 2.04 -16.59 -6.13
CA GLY A 70 1.93 -16.28 -7.56
C GLY A 70 1.68 -14.80 -7.81
N PRO A 71 1.55 -14.36 -9.08
CA PRO A 71 1.21 -12.97 -9.40
C PRO A 71 -0.12 -12.56 -8.76
N GLY A 72 -0.28 -11.26 -8.51
CA GLY A 72 -1.49 -10.73 -7.91
C GLY A 72 -1.58 -9.22 -8.01
N GLU A 73 -2.70 -8.68 -7.58
CA GLU A 73 -2.93 -7.24 -7.52
C GLU A 73 -3.28 -6.78 -6.12
N VAL A 74 -2.99 -5.50 -5.86
CA VAL A 74 -3.44 -4.76 -4.68
C VAL A 74 -4.00 -3.43 -5.14
N VAL A 75 -5.19 -3.07 -4.68
CA VAL A 75 -5.82 -1.77 -4.97
C VAL A 75 -5.75 -0.89 -3.73
N PHE A 76 -5.23 0.31 -3.91
CA PHE A 76 -5.11 1.34 -2.87
C PHE A 76 -6.05 2.50 -3.15
N ALA A 77 -6.77 2.94 -2.12
CA ALA A 77 -7.64 4.10 -2.16
C ALA A 77 -7.23 5.11 -1.07
N PRO A 78 -7.18 6.42 -1.39
CA PRO A 78 -6.99 7.46 -0.39
C PRO A 78 -8.14 7.49 0.62
N LYS A 79 -7.87 7.93 1.86
CA LYS A 79 -8.89 8.11 2.91
C LYS A 79 -9.85 9.27 2.62
N THR A 80 -9.48 10.17 1.71
CA THR A 80 -10.25 11.37 1.37
C THR A 80 -10.47 11.43 -0.14
N PRO A 81 -11.57 12.05 -0.61
CA PRO A 81 -11.75 12.35 -2.04
C PRO A 81 -10.55 13.15 -2.56
N GLY A 82 -10.08 12.79 -3.74
CA GLY A 82 -8.93 13.43 -4.38
C GLY A 82 -8.32 12.61 -5.50
N GLU A 83 -7.22 13.17 -6.02
CA GLU A 83 -6.47 12.62 -7.12
C GLU A 83 -5.31 11.75 -6.59
N VAL A 84 -4.96 10.72 -7.35
CA VAL A 84 -3.72 9.95 -7.17
C VAL A 84 -2.81 10.29 -8.33
N ARG A 85 -1.56 10.64 -8.05
CA ARG A 85 -0.53 10.89 -9.06
C ARG A 85 0.69 10.03 -8.79
N ALA A 86 1.20 9.38 -9.82
CA ALA A 86 2.50 8.76 -9.77
C ALA A 86 3.58 9.83 -10.01
N LEU A 87 4.62 9.82 -9.18
CA LEU A 87 5.81 10.63 -9.36
C LEU A 87 6.92 9.70 -9.87
N THR A 88 7.52 10.05 -11.00
CA THR A 88 8.62 9.30 -11.65
C THR A 88 9.93 10.02 -11.50
#